data_AF-A0A943ZBK8-F1
#
_entry.id   AF-A0A943ZBK8-F1
#
_cell.length_a   1.000
_cell.length_b   1.000
_cell.length_c   1.000
_cell.angle_alpha   90.00
_cell.angle_beta   90.00
_cell.angle_gamma   90.00
#
_symmetry.space_group_name_H-M   'P 1'
#
loop_
_entity.id
_entity.type
_entity.pdbx_description
1 polymer ?
#
loop_
_entity_poly.entity_id
_entity_poly.type
_entity_poly.pdbx_seq_one_letter_code
_entity_poly.pdbx_strand_id
1 'polypeptide(L)'
;MTSIDRKRTGKTGVAFGLVRSRDGGRDVNIVNSTLTELAEIQFPFLLGTEDRDYCFECIIGEDIGYNEWTQFIPCIGNEIELFYTREARGHSRNLPTSQVGCVLLYVEDEDVNDDGYFFISKKTPDTIDYIVAVPEEIQSGNYQPKNIYSIQLK
;
A
#
# COMPACT_ATOMS: atom_id res chain seq x y z
N MET A 1 63.90 -14.09 -0.45
CA MET A 1 63.51 -12.66 -0.57
C MET A 1 62.04 -12.55 -0.24
N THR A 2 61.76 -11.93 0.90
CA THR A 2 60.44 -11.58 1.41
C THR A 2 59.79 -10.49 0.57
N SER A 3 58.49 -10.58 0.34
CA SER A 3 57.64 -9.40 0.21
C SER A 3 56.24 -9.74 0.71
N ILE A 4 55.84 -9.05 1.77
CA ILE A 4 54.52 -9.01 2.38
C ILE A 4 53.83 -7.78 1.77
N ASP A 5 52.58 -7.88 1.31
CA ASP A 5 51.51 -6.92 1.65
C ASP A 5 50.17 -7.40 1.07
N ARG A 6 49.25 -7.87 1.90
CA ARG A 6 48.21 -7.12 2.63
C ARG A 6 47.00 -6.81 1.76
N LYS A 7 46.02 -7.71 1.88
CA LYS A 7 44.62 -7.50 1.50
C LYS A 7 44.10 -6.22 2.19
N ARG A 8 43.78 -5.18 1.42
CA ARG A 8 42.91 -4.07 1.82
C ARG A 8 42.04 -3.68 0.63
N THR A 9 40.77 -4.04 0.67
CA THR A 9 39.72 -3.46 -0.17
C THR A 9 39.55 -2.00 0.22
N GLY A 10 40.13 -1.11 -0.59
CA GLY A 10 39.89 0.32 -0.50
C GLY A 10 38.49 0.62 -1.01
N LYS A 11 37.57 0.93 -0.09
CA LYS A 11 36.26 1.51 -0.40
C LYS A 11 36.47 2.82 -1.17
N THR A 12 36.14 2.86 -2.46
CA THR A 12 35.90 4.14 -3.14
C THR A 12 34.50 4.60 -2.76
N GLY A 13 34.43 5.53 -1.81
CA GLY A 13 33.19 6.19 -1.42
C GLY A 13 32.65 7.01 -2.58
N VAL A 14 31.43 6.70 -3.00
CA VAL A 14 30.67 7.55 -3.93
C VAL A 14 30.19 8.76 -3.14
N ALA A 15 30.59 9.96 -3.56
CA ALA A 15 30.07 11.20 -3.03
C ALA A 15 28.87 11.64 -3.89
N PHE A 16 27.66 11.53 -3.34
CA PHE A 16 26.50 12.23 -3.90
C PHE A 16 26.48 13.64 -3.32
N GLY A 17 27.20 14.54 -3.99
CA GLY A 17 27.07 15.97 -3.75
C GLY A 17 25.69 16.44 -4.20
N LEU A 18 24.97 17.09 -3.29
CA LEU A 18 23.75 17.84 -3.57
C LEU A 18 24.01 18.84 -4.70
N VAL A 19 23.51 18.56 -5.91
CA VAL A 19 23.25 19.63 -6.87
C VAL A 19 21.95 20.30 -6.43
N ARG A 20 22.08 21.34 -5.60
CA ARG A 20 20.99 22.29 -5.36
C ARG A 20 20.67 22.99 -6.67
N SER A 21 19.39 23.04 -7.04
CA SER A 21 18.88 24.08 -7.93
C SER A 21 17.41 24.38 -7.63
N ARG A 22 17.21 25.63 -7.18
CA ARG A 22 15.99 26.46 -7.13
C ARG A 22 15.03 26.35 -5.93
N ASP A 23 14.88 27.50 -5.26
CA ASP A 23 13.79 27.90 -4.37
C ASP A 23 12.41 27.65 -5.02
N GLY A 24 11.52 26.94 -4.31
CA GLY A 24 10.08 26.91 -4.61
C GLY A 24 9.41 25.55 -4.83
N GLY A 25 10.02 24.41 -4.49
CA GLY A 25 9.39 23.08 -4.55
C GLY A 25 9.22 22.49 -3.17
N ARG A 26 7.99 22.08 -2.82
CA ARG A 26 7.66 21.36 -1.58
C ARG A 26 8.66 20.24 -1.35
N ASP A 27 9.11 20.08 -0.11
CA ASP A 27 10.08 19.10 0.35
C ASP A 27 9.85 17.73 -0.32
N VAL A 28 10.69 17.39 -1.30
CA VAL A 28 10.75 16.03 -1.82
C VAL A 28 11.50 15.23 -0.77
N ASN A 29 10.75 14.59 0.11
CA ASN A 29 11.31 13.65 1.07
C ASN A 29 11.74 12.40 0.29
N ILE A 30 12.98 12.40 -0.20
CA ILE A 30 13.60 11.22 -0.80
C ILE A 30 13.95 10.30 0.36
N VAL A 31 13.00 9.45 0.76
CA VAL A 31 13.28 8.30 1.62
C VAL A 31 14.13 7.32 0.82
N ASN A 32 15.45 7.43 1.01
CA ASN A 32 16.41 6.46 0.51
C ASN A 32 16.27 5.17 1.35
N SER A 33 15.39 4.27 0.91
CA SER A 33 15.34 2.90 1.41
C SER A 33 16.61 2.20 0.96
N THR A 34 17.57 2.15 1.89
CA THR A 34 18.91 1.62 1.67
C THR A 34 18.83 0.17 1.21
N LEU A 35 19.54 -0.10 0.11
CA LEU A 35 19.89 -1.42 -0.42
C LEU A 35 20.33 -2.35 0.72
N THR A 36 19.41 -3.20 1.17
CA THR A 36 19.69 -4.35 2.01
C THR A 36 19.23 -5.56 1.19
N GLU A 37 20.03 -6.61 1.13
CA GLU A 37 19.91 -7.77 0.20
C GLU A 37 18.65 -8.66 0.40
N LEU A 38 17.58 -8.09 0.96
CA LEU A 38 16.22 -8.63 1.13
C LEU A 38 15.22 -7.49 0.92
N ALA A 39 15.31 -6.77 -0.21
CA ALA A 39 14.38 -5.69 -0.51
C ALA A 39 12.98 -6.27 -0.72
N GLU A 40 12.18 -6.33 0.36
CA GLU A 40 10.74 -6.55 0.25
C GLU A 40 10.20 -5.48 -0.71
N ILE A 41 9.70 -5.94 -1.85
CA ILE A 41 9.15 -5.07 -2.88
C ILE A 41 7.99 -4.30 -2.25
N GLN A 42 8.07 -2.98 -2.21
CA GLN A 42 6.99 -2.15 -1.67
C GLN A 42 5.71 -2.34 -2.49
N PHE A 43 4.56 -2.36 -1.80
CA PHE A 43 3.26 -2.42 -2.46
C PHE A 43 3.02 -1.10 -3.20
N PRO A 44 2.96 -1.09 -4.54
CA PRO A 44 3.06 0.13 -5.35
C PRO A 44 1.72 0.87 -5.51
N PHE A 45 0.62 0.33 -4.98
CA PHE A 45 -0.71 0.89 -5.18
C PHE A 45 -1.22 1.60 -3.93
N LEU A 46 -1.78 2.79 -4.14
CA LEU A 46 -2.69 3.47 -3.23
C LEU A 46 -4.09 2.91 -3.44
N LEU A 47 -4.80 2.63 -2.36
CA LEU A 47 -6.13 2.04 -2.38
C LEU A 47 -7.14 3.02 -1.76
N GLY A 48 -8.31 3.13 -2.37
CA GLY A 48 -9.23 4.21 -2.04
C GLY A 48 -10.62 4.05 -2.63
N THR A 49 -11.42 5.08 -2.41
CA THR A 49 -12.81 5.18 -2.88
C THR A 49 -12.98 6.36 -3.81
N GLU A 50 -14.13 6.40 -4.47
CA GLU A 50 -14.62 7.61 -5.11
C GLU A 50 -15.20 8.57 -4.07
N ASP A 51 -14.82 9.85 -4.15
CA ASP A 51 -15.45 10.91 -3.38
C ASP A 51 -16.65 11.54 -4.11
N ARG A 52 -17.28 12.55 -3.50
CA ARG A 52 -18.46 13.20 -4.07
C ARG A 52 -18.20 14.00 -5.35
N ASP A 53 -16.94 14.30 -5.65
CA ASP A 53 -16.49 15.07 -6.81
C ASP A 53 -15.91 14.15 -7.91
N TYR A 54 -16.20 12.85 -7.85
CA TYR A 54 -15.68 11.82 -8.76
C TYR A 54 -14.14 11.76 -8.77
N CYS A 55 -13.53 12.08 -7.62
CA CYS A 55 -12.09 12.06 -7.42
C CYS A 55 -11.70 10.93 -6.47
N PHE A 56 -10.49 10.42 -6.70
CA PHE A 56 -9.89 9.36 -5.90
C PHE A 56 -9.55 9.90 -4.51
N GLU A 57 -10.10 9.25 -3.48
CA GLU A 57 -9.75 9.45 -2.09
C GLU A 57 -8.93 8.26 -1.59
N CYS A 58 -7.64 8.50 -1.35
CA CYS A 58 -6.75 7.49 -0.76
C CYS A 58 -7.15 7.20 0.70
N ILE A 59 -7.47 5.93 1.00
CA ILE A 59 -7.76 5.45 2.35
C ILE A 59 -6.58 4.63 2.89
N ILE A 60 -6.02 3.73 2.08
CA ILE A 60 -4.88 2.89 2.45
C ILE A 60 -3.70 3.29 1.58
N GLY A 61 -2.69 3.90 2.22
CA GLY A 61 -1.49 4.40 1.59
C GLY A 61 -0.32 3.40 1.60
N GLU A 62 0.87 3.92 1.31
CA GLU A 62 2.13 3.15 1.28
C GLU A 62 2.64 2.77 2.67
N ASP A 63 2.17 3.42 3.73
CA ASP A 63 2.64 3.28 5.12
C ASP A 63 2.24 1.95 5.77
N ILE A 64 1.23 1.28 5.22
CA ILE A 64 0.73 -0.01 5.72
C ILE A 64 1.58 -1.17 5.19
N GLY A 65 2.01 -2.07 6.06
CA GLY A 65 2.81 -3.23 5.72
C GLY A 65 2.03 -4.39 5.09
N TYR A 66 2.77 -5.44 4.75
CA TYR A 66 2.19 -6.70 4.25
C TYR A 66 1.61 -7.54 5.38
N ASN A 67 0.52 -8.25 5.10
CA ASN A 67 -0.18 -9.15 6.02
C ASN A 67 -0.76 -8.46 7.26
N GLU A 68 -0.97 -7.15 7.20
CA GLU A 68 -1.69 -6.38 8.22
C GLU A 68 -3.11 -6.10 7.74
N TRP A 69 -4.12 -6.32 8.59
CA TRP A 69 -5.52 -6.01 8.30
C TRP A 69 -5.78 -4.53 8.55
N THR A 70 -6.16 -3.81 7.51
CA THR A 70 -6.49 -2.38 7.59
C THR A 70 -7.96 -2.17 7.29
N GLN A 71 -8.66 -1.47 8.17
CA GLN A 71 -10.05 -1.12 7.99
C GLN A 71 -10.21 -0.20 6.77
N PHE A 72 -11.16 -0.52 5.88
CA PHE A 72 -11.40 0.23 4.65
C PHE A 72 -12.73 1.00 4.70
N ILE A 73 -13.85 0.35 4.40
CA ILE A 73 -15.19 0.98 4.39
C ILE A 73 -16.23 0.09 5.09
N PRO A 74 -17.35 0.67 5.57
CA PRO A 74 -18.45 -0.11 6.11
C PRO A 74 -19.00 -1.13 5.10
N CYS A 75 -19.41 -2.30 5.58
CA CYS A 75 -20.08 -3.31 4.77
C CYS A 75 -21.56 -2.94 4.63
N ILE A 76 -21.93 -2.36 3.48
CA ILE A 76 -23.32 -1.99 3.14
C ILE A 76 -23.99 -2.99 2.20
N GLY A 77 -23.25 -4.02 1.77
CA GLY A 77 -23.65 -5.00 0.78
C GLY A 77 -22.55 -6.02 0.53
N ASN A 78 -22.83 -6.96 -0.37
CA ASN A 78 -21.91 -8.05 -0.76
C ASN A 78 -20.86 -7.61 -1.79
N GLU A 79 -21.00 -6.44 -2.39
CA GLU A 79 -20.05 -5.90 -3.36
C GLU A 79 -19.65 -4.46 -3.06
N ILE A 80 -18.39 -4.12 -3.29
CA ILE A 80 -17.87 -2.76 -3.18
C ILE A 80 -16.87 -2.44 -4.29
N GLU A 81 -16.84 -1.19 -4.72
CA GLU A 81 -15.85 -0.70 -5.68
C GLU A 81 -14.57 -0.28 -4.94
N LEU A 82 -13.45 -0.87 -5.34
CA LEU A 82 -12.12 -0.49 -4.90
C LEU A 82 -11.40 0.24 -6.03
N PHE A 83 -11.06 1.49 -5.79
CA PHE A 83 -10.23 2.27 -6.68
C PHE A 83 -8.77 2.15 -6.26
N TYR A 84 -7.86 2.11 -7.23
CA TYR A 84 -6.43 1.98 -6.98
C TYR A 84 -5.58 2.70 -8.01
N THR A 85 -4.45 3.25 -7.58
CA THR A 85 -3.51 3.96 -8.46
C THR A 85 -2.07 3.81 -7.99
N ARG A 86 -1.11 3.90 -8.92
CA ARG A 86 0.33 3.98 -8.62
C ARG A 86 0.85 5.43 -8.65
N GLU A 87 -0.03 6.39 -8.93
CA GLU A 87 0.36 7.79 -9.07
C GLU A 87 0.48 8.48 -7.71
N ALA A 88 1.59 9.20 -7.50
CA ALA A 88 1.75 10.05 -6.31
C ALA A 88 0.64 11.12 -6.17
N ARG A 89 -0.03 11.46 -7.29
CA ARG A 89 -1.22 12.33 -7.29
C ARG A 89 -2.42 11.72 -6.57
N GLY A 90 -2.43 10.41 -6.29
CA GLY A 90 -3.49 9.75 -5.53
C GLY A 90 -3.60 10.25 -4.07
N HIS A 91 -2.54 10.85 -3.52
CA HIS A 91 -2.64 11.56 -2.23
C HIS A 91 -3.34 12.92 -2.34
N SER A 92 -3.50 13.45 -3.56
CA SER A 92 -4.23 14.68 -3.83
C SER A 92 -5.67 14.35 -4.21
N ARG A 93 -6.66 14.98 -3.57
CA ARG A 93 -8.10 14.81 -3.86
C ARG A 93 -8.56 15.46 -5.18
N ASN A 94 -7.72 15.39 -6.21
CA ASN A 94 -7.93 16.00 -7.51
C ASN A 94 -7.69 15.02 -8.66
N LEU A 95 -7.40 13.74 -8.35
CA LEU A 95 -7.20 12.70 -9.35
C LEU A 95 -8.57 12.09 -9.71
N PRO A 96 -9.09 12.27 -10.92
CA PRO A 96 -10.41 11.73 -11.27
C PRO A 96 -10.41 10.21 -11.24
N THR A 97 -11.48 9.59 -10.72
CA THR A 97 -11.62 8.12 -10.66
C THR A 97 -11.64 7.46 -12.05
N SER A 98 -12.07 8.19 -13.07
CA SER A 98 -11.94 7.78 -14.48
C SER A 98 -10.51 7.54 -14.96
N GLN A 99 -9.49 8.01 -14.23
CA GLN A 99 -8.07 7.85 -14.56
C GLN A 99 -7.36 6.81 -13.69
N VAL A 100 -8.06 6.18 -12.73
CA VAL A 100 -7.48 5.17 -11.84
C VAL A 100 -8.06 3.79 -12.15
N GLY A 101 -7.38 2.74 -11.67
CA GLY A 101 -7.91 1.39 -11.75
C GLY A 101 -9.12 1.23 -10.84
N CYS A 102 -10.10 0.46 -11.26
CA CYS A 102 -11.24 0.05 -10.43
C CYS A 102 -11.38 -1.46 -10.52
N VAL A 103 -11.57 -2.10 -9.36
CA VAL A 103 -12.00 -3.50 -9.25
C VAL A 103 -13.20 -3.59 -8.34
N LEU A 104 -14.10 -4.52 -8.63
CA LEU A 104 -15.22 -4.85 -7.76
C LEU A 104 -14.78 -5.96 -6.80
N LEU A 105 -14.86 -5.71 -5.50
CA LEU A 105 -14.68 -6.73 -4.48
C LEU A 105 -16.04 -7.35 -4.20
N TYR A 106 -16.07 -8.68 -4.13
CA TYR A 106 -17.28 -9.45 -3.85
C TYR A 106 -17.05 -10.39 -2.67
N VAL A 107 -18.03 -10.50 -1.78
CA VAL A 107 -18.09 -11.49 -0.70
C VAL A 107 -19.39 -12.29 -0.81
N GLU A 108 -19.42 -13.49 -0.27
CA GLU A 108 -20.64 -14.27 -0.16
C GLU A 108 -21.65 -13.58 0.77
N ASP A 109 -22.95 -13.74 0.49
CA ASP A 109 -24.02 -13.12 1.29
C ASP A 109 -23.98 -13.52 2.78
N GLU A 110 -23.41 -14.70 3.07
CA GLU A 110 -23.23 -15.21 4.43
C GLU A 110 -22.14 -14.46 5.23
N ASP A 111 -21.23 -13.77 4.54
CA ASP A 111 -20.16 -12.96 5.15
C ASP A 111 -20.54 -11.47 5.26
N VAL A 112 -21.66 -11.05 4.67
CA VAL A 112 -22.18 -9.68 4.81
C VAL A 112 -22.61 -9.44 6.25
N ASN A 113 -22.15 -8.31 6.81
CA ASN A 113 -22.46 -7.92 8.17
C ASN A 113 -22.68 -6.41 8.25
N ASP A 114 -23.89 -5.99 8.61
CA ASP A 114 -24.29 -4.57 8.70
C ASP A 114 -23.49 -3.79 9.77
N ASP A 115 -22.97 -4.48 10.80
CA ASP A 115 -22.08 -3.90 11.82
C ASP A 115 -20.59 -4.03 11.44
N GLY A 116 -20.30 -4.65 10.30
CA GLY A 116 -18.97 -4.99 9.82
C GLY A 116 -18.37 -3.94 8.89
N TYR A 117 -17.07 -4.09 8.66
CA TYR A 117 -16.28 -3.31 7.71
C TYR A 117 -15.52 -4.26 6.79
N PHE A 118 -15.30 -3.82 5.56
CA PHE A 118 -14.27 -4.41 4.72
C PHE A 118 -12.90 -4.11 5.32
N PHE A 119 -12.12 -5.15 5.54
CA PHE A 119 -10.70 -5.04 5.85
C PHE A 119 -9.91 -5.50 4.64
N ILE A 120 -8.82 -4.79 4.34
CA ILE A 120 -7.90 -5.12 3.26
C ILE A 120 -6.52 -5.41 3.86
N SER A 121 -5.86 -6.42 3.34
CA SER A 121 -4.47 -6.74 3.66
C SER A 121 -3.64 -6.89 2.38
N LYS A 122 -2.45 -6.28 2.36
CA LYS A 122 -1.50 -6.43 1.25
C LYS A 122 -0.84 -7.81 1.35
N LYS A 123 -0.83 -8.59 0.27
CA LYS A 123 -0.23 -9.95 0.27
C LYS A 123 1.03 -10.04 -0.57
N THR A 124 0.94 -9.57 -1.80
CA THR A 124 2.05 -9.47 -2.74
C THR A 124 2.01 -8.08 -3.37
N PRO A 125 3.06 -7.64 -4.10
CA PRO A 125 3.07 -6.32 -4.73
C PRO A 125 1.91 -6.05 -5.69
N ASP A 126 1.17 -7.08 -6.10
CA ASP A 126 0.05 -7.00 -7.01
C ASP A 126 -1.22 -7.65 -6.47
N THR A 127 -1.23 -8.19 -5.25
CA THR A 127 -2.39 -8.91 -4.69
C THR A 127 -2.76 -8.39 -3.32
N ILE A 128 -4.05 -8.20 -3.11
CA ILE A 128 -4.65 -7.93 -1.81
C ILE A 128 -5.57 -9.08 -1.40
N ASP A 129 -5.65 -9.30 -0.09
CA ASP A 129 -6.69 -10.07 0.55
C ASP A 129 -7.71 -9.12 1.17
N TYR A 130 -8.97 -9.54 1.23
CA TYR A 130 -10.03 -8.79 1.90
C TYR A 130 -11.03 -9.72 2.60
N ILE A 131 -11.64 -9.18 3.65
CA ILE A 131 -12.61 -9.85 4.53
C ILE A 131 -13.66 -8.83 5.00
N VAL A 132 -14.78 -9.33 5.55
CA VAL A 132 -15.72 -8.53 6.34
C VAL A 132 -15.62 -8.95 7.80
N ALA A 133 -15.39 -7.99 8.69
CA ALA A 133 -15.25 -8.24 10.13
C ALA A 133 -15.76 -7.05 10.96
N VAL A 134 -16.08 -7.27 12.23
CA VAL A 134 -16.32 -6.17 13.17
C VAL A 134 -14.97 -5.65 13.68
N PRO A 135 -14.71 -4.33 13.73
CA PRO A 135 -13.41 -3.79 14.13
C PRO A 135 -12.90 -4.26 15.50
N GLU A 136 -13.81 -4.50 16.43
CA GLU A 136 -13.53 -5.02 17.77
C GLU A 136 -12.92 -6.42 17.72
N GLU A 137 -13.34 -7.26 16.78
CA GLU A 137 -12.83 -8.62 16.62
C GLU A 137 -11.38 -8.59 16.14
N ILE A 138 -11.06 -7.74 15.16
CA ILE A 138 -9.70 -7.55 14.63
C ILE A 138 -8.78 -7.02 15.73
N GLN A 139 -9.23 -6.03 16.51
CA GLN A 139 -8.46 -5.44 17.61
C GLN A 139 -8.20 -6.44 18.75
N SER A 140 -9.11 -7.40 18.97
CA SER A 140 -8.94 -8.44 19.99
C SER A 140 -7.79 -9.41 19.70
N GLY A 141 -7.31 -9.46 18.46
CA GLY A 141 -6.21 -10.34 18.01
C GLY A 141 -6.59 -11.83 17.90
N ASN A 142 -7.82 -12.21 18.24
CA ASN A 142 -8.30 -13.59 18.18
C ASN A 142 -9.23 -13.86 16.98
N TYR A 143 -9.40 -12.89 16.09
CA TYR A 143 -10.26 -13.05 14.94
C TYR A 143 -9.66 -14.01 13.92
N GLN A 144 -10.45 -14.99 13.52
CA GLN A 144 -10.14 -15.94 12.45
C GLN A 144 -11.20 -15.78 11.36
N PRO A 145 -10.87 -15.17 10.21
CA PRO A 145 -11.82 -15.05 9.12
C PRO A 145 -12.21 -16.45 8.61
N LYS A 146 -13.51 -16.67 8.40
CA LYS A 146 -14.01 -17.91 7.81
C LYS A 146 -13.57 -18.02 6.35
N ASN A 147 -13.77 -16.94 5.61
CA ASN A 147 -13.40 -16.78 4.22
C ASN A 147 -12.42 -15.61 4.09
N ILE A 148 -11.38 -15.81 3.29
CA ILE A 148 -10.49 -14.74 2.84
C ILE A 148 -10.57 -14.71 1.32
N TYR A 149 -10.92 -13.54 0.79
CA TYR A 149 -11.02 -13.31 -0.63
C TYR A 149 -9.75 -12.63 -1.12
N SER A 150 -9.33 -12.91 -2.35
CA SER A 150 -8.09 -12.36 -2.92
C SER A 150 -8.34 -11.80 -4.31
N ILE A 151 -7.73 -10.67 -4.63
CA ILE A 151 -7.76 -10.09 -5.97
C ILE A 151 -6.41 -9.52 -6.37
N GLN A 152 -6.07 -9.71 -7.65
CA GLN A 152 -4.86 -9.16 -8.26
C GLN A 152 -5.17 -7.82 -8.94
N LEU A 153 -4.42 -6.78 -8.57
CA LEU A 153 -4.44 -5.44 -9.16
C LEU A 153 -3.51 -5.39 -10.37
N LYS A 154 -3.87 -4.61 -11.39
CA LYS A 154 -3.16 -4.58 -12.68
C LYS A 154 -2.48 -3.24 -12.94
#